data_AF-A0A7H4NWG9-F1
#
_entry.id   AF-A0A7H4NWG9-F1
#
_cell.length_a   1.000
_cell.length_b   1.000
_cell.length_c   1.000
_cell.angle_alpha   90.00
_cell.angle_beta   90.00
_cell.angle_gamma   90.00
#
_symmetry.space_group_name_H-M   'P 1'
#
loop_
_entity.id
_entity.type
_entity.pdbx_description
1 polymer ?
#
loop_
_entity_poly.entity_id
_entity_poly.type
_entity_poly.pdbx_seq_one_letter_code
_entity_poly.pdbx_strand_id
1 'polypeptide(L)'
;MVDADSISGVEVNNNRSKTNIFGISVVPSVGNYTTATVMVNNNNLPEGVDVTNSVIRTTLTEGAIGYMPLSATKGYQIIGVIRLEDGRYPPLGVTVTDKSTGRDIGLVADDGFVYLSGVQENSILTLKWNDKACDITPPNHSNADGQAVILPCKSQH
;
A
#
# COMPACT_ATOMS: atom_id res chain seq x y z
N MET A 1 -6.77 18.75 9.48
CA MET A 1 -7.23 18.24 8.17
C MET A 1 -6.38 17.06 7.81
N VAL A 2 -7.03 15.94 7.52
CA VAL A 2 -6.39 14.70 7.05
C VAL A 2 -6.69 14.59 5.56
N ASP A 3 -5.66 14.33 4.76
CA ASP A 3 -5.77 14.08 3.32
C ASP A 3 -5.29 12.66 3.04
N ALA A 4 -6.13 11.83 2.41
CA ALA A 4 -5.82 10.44 2.08
C ALA A 4 -5.65 10.23 0.57
N ASP A 5 -4.97 11.15 -0.11
CA ASP A 5 -4.60 11.05 -1.52
C ASP A 5 -5.80 10.70 -2.43
N SER A 6 -6.90 11.45 -2.27
CA SER A 6 -8.17 11.23 -2.99
C SER A 6 -8.91 9.92 -2.67
N ILE A 7 -8.52 9.17 -1.64
CA ILE A 7 -9.19 7.93 -1.24
C ILE A 7 -10.30 8.23 -0.23
N SER A 8 -11.54 8.04 -0.68
CA SER A 8 -12.73 8.17 0.14
C SER A 8 -12.95 6.97 1.06
N GLY A 9 -13.58 7.20 2.21
CA GLY A 9 -14.03 6.13 3.08
C GLY A 9 -12.98 5.59 4.07
N VAL A 10 -11.81 6.24 4.18
CA VAL A 10 -10.80 5.91 5.18
C VAL A 10 -11.25 6.42 6.55
N GLU A 11 -11.36 5.53 7.53
CA GLU A 11 -11.77 5.86 8.89
C GLU A 11 -10.56 6.22 9.74
N VAL A 12 -10.67 7.33 10.47
CA VAL A 12 -9.60 7.86 11.32
C VAL A 12 -10.13 8.21 12.70
N ASN A 13 -9.21 8.33 13.66
CA ASN A 13 -9.49 8.75 15.04
C ASN A 13 -10.55 7.87 15.72
N ASN A 14 -10.34 6.54 15.71
CA ASN A 14 -11.23 5.56 16.34
C ASN A 14 -12.69 5.65 15.81
N ASN A 15 -12.82 5.68 14.48
CA ASN A 15 -14.08 5.71 13.72
C ASN A 15 -14.95 6.96 13.95
N ARG A 16 -14.37 8.03 14.49
CA ARG A 16 -15.08 9.30 14.71
C ARG A 16 -15.06 10.22 13.49
N SER A 17 -14.19 9.97 12.54
CA SER A 17 -14.07 10.77 11.32
C SER A 17 -13.75 9.87 10.14
N LYS A 18 -14.27 10.21 8.95
CA LYS A 18 -14.12 9.44 7.72
C LYS A 18 -13.76 10.39 6.57
N THR A 19 -12.95 9.94 5.61
CA THR A 19 -12.64 10.75 4.43
C THR A 19 -13.83 10.83 3.48
N ASN A 20 -14.09 12.01 2.94
CA ASN A 20 -15.14 12.26 1.96
C ASN A 20 -14.72 11.82 0.54
N ILE A 21 -15.54 12.11 -0.47
CA ILE A 21 -15.27 11.76 -1.88
C ILE A 21 -13.97 12.34 -2.44
N PHE A 22 -13.43 13.41 -1.82
CA PHE A 22 -12.17 14.03 -2.20
C PHE A 22 -10.98 13.48 -1.41
N GLY A 23 -11.18 12.46 -0.57
CA GLY A 23 -10.14 11.91 0.31
C GLY A 23 -9.86 12.76 1.56
N ILE A 24 -10.69 13.76 1.86
CA ILE A 24 -10.44 14.69 2.97
C ILE A 24 -11.29 14.34 4.20
N SER A 25 -10.67 14.40 5.38
CA SER A 25 -11.37 14.33 6.67
C SER A 25 -10.96 15.44 7.62
N VAL A 26 -11.90 15.89 8.45
CA VAL A 26 -11.64 16.89 9.51
C VAL A 26 -11.74 16.19 10.85
N VAL A 27 -10.62 16.14 11.57
CA VAL A 27 -10.56 15.61 12.94
C VAL A 27 -10.72 16.79 13.92
N PRO A 28 -11.84 16.87 14.66
CA PRO A 28 -12.06 17.93 15.62
C PRO A 28 -11.29 17.66 16.93
N SER A 29 -11.17 18.70 17.77
CA SER A 29 -10.70 18.60 19.16
C SER A 29 -9.28 18.04 19.34
N VAL A 30 -8.33 18.54 18.56
CA VAL A 30 -6.89 18.30 18.76
C VAL A 30 -6.33 19.30 19.76
N GLY A 31 -5.49 18.84 20.70
CA GLY A 31 -4.97 19.67 21.79
C GLY A 31 -3.91 20.68 21.33
N ASN A 32 -3.94 21.88 21.92
CA ASN A 32 -2.98 22.96 21.64
C ASN A 32 -1.64 22.69 22.33
N TYR A 33 -0.53 22.99 21.64
CA TYR A 33 0.85 22.84 22.13
C TYR A 33 1.20 21.42 22.60
N THR A 34 0.38 20.44 22.22
CA THR A 34 0.60 19.02 22.47
C THR A 34 0.66 18.28 21.15
N THR A 35 1.40 17.17 21.11
CA THR A 35 1.40 16.31 19.93
C THR A 35 0.06 15.61 19.79
N ALA A 36 -0.70 16.03 18.78
CA ALA A 36 -1.86 15.32 18.29
C ALA A 36 -1.43 14.05 17.57
N THR A 37 -2.09 12.93 17.88
CA THR A 37 -1.92 11.67 17.15
C THR A 37 -3.25 11.30 16.50
N VAL A 38 -3.22 11.10 15.18
CA VAL A 38 -4.36 10.59 14.41
C VAL A 38 -3.99 9.22 13.89
N MET A 39 -4.86 8.24 14.17
CA MET A 39 -4.68 6.85 13.75
C MET A 39 -5.76 6.46 12.75
N VAL A 40 -5.36 5.75 11.71
CA VAL A 40 -6.24 5.12 10.73
C VAL A 40 -6.75 3.80 11.29
N ASN A 41 -8.02 3.49 11.10
CA ASN A 41 -8.56 2.18 11.41
C ASN A 41 -8.26 1.21 10.27
N ASN A 42 -7.14 0.47 10.39
CA ASN A 42 -6.72 -0.51 9.38
C ASN A 42 -7.64 -1.73 9.29
N ASN A 43 -8.50 -1.97 10.28
CA ASN A 43 -9.46 -3.07 10.28
C ASN A 43 -10.71 -2.78 9.44
N ASN A 44 -10.91 -1.51 9.05
CA ASN A 44 -12.07 -1.08 8.28
C ASN A 44 -11.64 -0.14 7.15
N LEU A 45 -10.72 -0.61 6.30
CA LEU A 45 -10.36 0.07 5.08
C LEU A 45 -11.34 -0.32 3.96
N PRO A 46 -11.63 0.59 3.02
CA PRO A 46 -12.32 0.24 1.79
C PRO A 46 -11.58 -0.88 1.05
N GLU A 47 -12.30 -1.66 0.25
CA GLU A 47 -11.71 -2.75 -0.52
C GLU A 47 -10.61 -2.25 -1.46
N GLY A 48 -9.47 -2.95 -1.45
CA GLY A 48 -8.31 -2.60 -2.25
C GLY A 48 -7.69 -1.26 -1.85
N VAL A 49 -7.82 -0.84 -0.58
CA VAL A 49 -7.09 0.31 -0.04
C VAL A 49 -6.07 -0.19 0.98
N ASP A 50 -4.84 0.30 0.84
CA ASP A 50 -3.79 0.11 1.81
C ASP A 50 -3.21 1.45 2.24
N VAL A 51 -2.74 1.54 3.48
CA VAL A 51 -2.21 2.77 4.06
C VAL A 51 -0.83 2.50 4.64
N THR A 52 0.20 3.10 4.05
CA THR A 52 1.60 2.90 4.47
C THR A 52 1.85 3.45 5.88
N ASN A 53 1.27 4.60 6.19
CA ASN A 53 1.46 5.29 7.47
C ASN A 53 0.12 5.42 8.19
N SER A 54 -0.25 4.39 8.95
CA SER A 54 -1.51 4.36 9.70
C SER A 54 -1.53 5.28 10.94
N VAL A 55 -0.39 5.85 11.33
CA VAL A 55 -0.26 6.76 12.47
C VAL A 55 0.44 8.04 12.04
N ILE A 56 -0.26 9.17 12.14
CA ILE A 56 0.31 10.50 11.89
C ILE A 56 0.34 11.30 13.18
N ARG A 57 1.45 12.00 13.42
CA ARG A 57 1.66 12.88 14.57
C ARG A 57 1.95 14.28 14.11
N THR A 58 1.34 15.27 14.74
CA THR A 58 1.61 16.68 14.50
C THR A 58 1.43 17.49 15.77
N THR A 59 2.17 18.59 15.91
CA THR A 59 2.03 19.51 17.05
C THR A 59 1.46 20.82 16.52
N LEU A 60 0.31 21.23 17.06
CA LEU A 60 -0.41 22.42 16.61
C LEU A 60 -0.31 23.53 17.66
N THR A 61 -0.12 24.76 17.19
CA THR A 61 -0.29 25.95 18.05
C THR A 61 -1.78 26.24 18.22
N GLU A 62 -2.11 27.07 19.20
CA GLU A 62 -3.47 27.56 19.36
C GLU A 62 -4.00 28.20 18.07
N GLY A 63 -5.23 27.82 17.69
CA GLY A 63 -5.90 28.32 16.48
C GLY A 63 -5.37 27.79 15.15
N ALA A 64 -4.34 26.94 15.14
CA ALA A 64 -3.78 26.41 13.91
C ALA A 64 -4.65 25.31 13.28
N ILE A 65 -4.74 25.33 11.95
CA ILE A 65 -5.31 24.23 11.17
C ILE A 65 -4.16 23.37 10.66
N GLY A 66 -3.95 22.23 11.30
CA GLY A 66 -2.93 21.27 10.87
C GLY A 66 -3.31 20.54 9.59
N TYR A 67 -2.35 20.37 8.68
CA TYR A 67 -2.45 19.49 7.52
C TYR A 67 -1.69 18.19 7.78
N MET A 68 -2.34 17.05 7.55
CA MET A 68 -1.84 15.72 7.89
C MET A 68 -2.03 14.79 6.68
N PRO A 69 -1.01 14.63 5.82
CA PRO A 69 -1.10 13.75 4.65
C PRO A 69 -0.98 12.27 5.06
N LEU A 70 -1.87 11.44 4.54
CA LEU A 70 -1.87 9.99 4.60
C LEU A 70 -1.48 9.44 3.24
N SER A 71 -0.40 8.67 3.19
CA SER A 71 -0.05 7.89 2.00
C SER A 71 -0.95 6.66 1.91
N ALA A 72 -2.07 6.84 1.22
CA ALA A 72 -3.04 5.79 0.98
C ALA A 72 -2.98 5.39 -0.50
N THR A 73 -3.05 4.10 -0.77
CA THR A 73 -2.94 3.53 -2.11
C THR A 73 -4.17 2.69 -2.41
N LYS A 74 -4.72 2.85 -3.61
CA LYS A 74 -5.81 2.03 -4.11
C LYS A 74 -5.31 1.01 -5.15
N GLY A 75 -5.73 -0.25 -5.02
CA GLY A 75 -5.48 -1.37 -5.93
C GLY A 75 -5.59 -2.71 -5.20
N TYR A 76 -5.41 -3.80 -5.94
CA TYR A 76 -5.49 -5.14 -5.36
C TYR A 76 -4.34 -5.40 -4.38
N GLN A 77 -4.67 -6.13 -3.31
CA GLN A 77 -3.71 -6.61 -2.30
C GLN A 77 -3.48 -8.09 -2.53
N ILE A 78 -2.24 -8.43 -2.90
CA ILE A 78 -1.91 -9.78 -3.35
C ILE A 78 -0.78 -10.35 -2.49
N ILE A 79 -1.06 -11.50 -1.88
CA ILE A 79 -0.06 -12.33 -1.23
C ILE A 79 0.28 -13.46 -2.18
N GLY A 80 1.56 -13.63 -2.49
CA GLY A 80 1.98 -14.67 -3.42
C GLY A 80 3.39 -15.18 -3.18
N VAL A 81 3.76 -16.18 -3.97
CA VAL A 81 5.12 -16.71 -4.04
C VAL A 81 5.59 -16.58 -5.48
N ILE A 82 6.66 -15.82 -5.70
CA ILE A 82 7.23 -15.58 -7.02
C ILE A 82 8.12 -16.75 -7.41
N ARG A 83 7.82 -17.38 -8.55
CA ARG A 83 8.58 -18.54 -9.01
C ARG A 83 9.22 -18.28 -10.37
N LEU A 84 10.53 -18.49 -10.44
CA LEU A 84 11.32 -18.39 -11.66
C LEU A 84 11.07 -19.61 -12.57
N GLU A 85 11.40 -19.48 -13.86
CA GLU A 85 11.30 -20.58 -14.83
C GLU A 85 12.17 -21.79 -14.47
N ASP A 86 13.27 -21.57 -13.76
CA ASP A 86 14.16 -22.64 -13.25
C ASP A 86 13.62 -23.33 -11.97
N GLY A 87 12.42 -22.93 -11.51
CA GLY A 87 11.76 -23.45 -10.33
C GLY A 87 12.26 -22.88 -9.01
N ARG A 88 13.25 -21.96 -9.04
CA ARG A 88 13.79 -21.26 -7.87
C ARG A 88 13.00 -19.97 -7.57
N TYR A 89 13.45 -19.26 -6.55
CA TYR A 89 12.86 -18.00 -6.08
C TYR A 89 13.85 -16.84 -6.28
N PRO A 90 13.36 -15.61 -6.51
CA PRO A 90 14.20 -14.42 -6.44
C PRO A 90 14.79 -14.25 -5.03
N PRO A 91 15.94 -13.57 -4.91
CA PRO A 91 16.55 -13.34 -3.61
C PRO A 91 15.70 -12.42 -2.72
N LEU A 92 15.92 -12.51 -1.41
CA LEU A 92 15.33 -11.60 -0.42
C LEU A 92 15.69 -10.15 -0.74
N GLY A 93 14.73 -9.24 -0.56
CA GLY A 93 14.95 -7.79 -0.68
C GLY A 93 14.86 -7.24 -2.09
N VAL A 94 14.40 -8.03 -3.07
CA VAL A 94 14.13 -7.53 -4.42
C VAL A 94 12.85 -6.71 -4.42
N THR A 95 12.94 -5.47 -4.92
CA THR A 95 11.78 -4.60 -5.08
C THR A 95 10.97 -5.02 -6.31
N VAL A 96 9.65 -5.08 -6.14
CA VAL A 96 8.68 -5.29 -7.21
C VAL A 96 8.12 -3.94 -7.63
N THR A 97 8.28 -3.61 -8.90
CA THR A 97 7.86 -2.31 -9.46
C THR A 97 6.78 -2.50 -10.51
N ASP A 98 5.82 -1.58 -10.59
CA ASP A 98 4.88 -1.56 -11.71
C ASP A 98 5.60 -1.03 -12.97
N LYS A 99 5.54 -1.78 -14.06
CA LYS A 99 6.22 -1.45 -15.32
C LYS A 99 5.71 -0.16 -15.97
N SER A 100 4.44 0.17 -15.76
CA SER A 100 3.78 1.33 -16.36
C SER A 100 4.03 2.62 -15.58
N THR A 101 3.98 2.55 -14.24
CA THR A 101 4.11 3.72 -13.37
C THR A 101 5.49 3.89 -12.76
N GLY A 102 6.31 2.83 -12.77
CA GLY A 102 7.60 2.79 -12.08
C GLY A 102 7.50 2.79 -10.55
N ARG A 103 6.28 2.61 -10.00
CA ARG A 103 6.03 2.67 -8.57
C ARG A 103 6.42 1.36 -7.89
N ASP A 104 6.98 1.44 -6.70
CA ASP A 104 7.22 0.29 -5.84
C ASP A 104 5.88 -0.27 -5.33
N ILE A 105 5.64 -1.56 -5.59
CA ILE A 105 4.39 -2.26 -5.25
C ILE A 105 4.61 -3.27 -4.11
N GLY A 106 5.84 -3.73 -3.91
CA GLY A 106 6.16 -4.68 -2.85
C GLY A 106 7.63 -5.05 -2.78
N LEU A 107 7.94 -5.90 -1.80
CA LEU A 107 9.28 -6.43 -1.57
C LEU A 107 9.20 -7.96 -1.47
N VAL A 108 10.15 -8.64 -2.10
CA VAL A 108 10.33 -10.08 -1.99
C VAL A 108 10.91 -10.42 -0.61
N ALA A 109 10.21 -11.25 0.13
CA ALA A 109 10.61 -11.88 1.38
C ALA A 109 11.33 -13.23 1.12
N ASP A 110 11.68 -13.94 2.19
CA ASP A 110 12.30 -15.26 2.10
C ASP A 110 11.41 -16.25 1.32
N ASP A 111 12.03 -17.28 0.72
CA ASP A 111 11.37 -18.31 -0.10
C ASP A 111 10.50 -17.76 -1.26
N GLY A 112 10.77 -16.52 -1.70
CA GLY A 112 10.04 -15.88 -2.79
C GLY A 112 8.66 -15.36 -2.40
N PHE A 113 8.31 -15.35 -1.11
CA PHE A 113 7.07 -14.73 -0.65
C PHE A 113 7.04 -13.24 -1.00
N VAL A 114 5.88 -12.72 -1.37
CA VAL A 114 5.71 -11.30 -1.68
C VAL A 114 4.35 -10.83 -1.20
N TYR A 115 4.33 -9.63 -0.63
CA TYR A 115 3.13 -8.84 -0.42
C TYR A 115 3.14 -7.69 -1.41
N LEU A 116 2.13 -7.64 -2.26
CA LEU A 116 1.94 -6.62 -3.28
C LEU A 116 0.74 -5.76 -2.87
N SER A 117 0.93 -4.45 -2.85
CA SER A 117 -0.09 -3.50 -2.45
C SER A 117 -0.35 -2.47 -3.55
N GLY A 118 -1.63 -2.22 -3.84
CA GLY A 118 -2.00 -1.25 -4.86
C GLY A 118 -1.74 -1.70 -6.28
N VAL A 119 -1.91 -3.00 -6.55
CA VAL A 119 -1.79 -3.56 -7.90
C VAL A 119 -2.98 -3.09 -8.75
N GLN A 120 -2.70 -2.48 -9.89
CA GLN A 120 -3.76 -2.08 -10.83
C GLN A 120 -4.20 -3.26 -11.71
N GLU A 121 -5.41 -3.18 -12.23
CA GLU A 121 -5.93 -4.18 -13.17
C GLU A 121 -5.06 -4.26 -14.42
N ASN A 122 -4.71 -5.49 -14.83
CA ASN A 122 -3.85 -5.78 -15.98
C ASN A 122 -2.45 -5.13 -15.91
N SER A 123 -1.98 -4.80 -14.70
CA SER A 123 -0.61 -4.32 -14.50
C SER A 123 0.41 -5.42 -14.77
N ILE A 124 1.58 -5.01 -15.25
CA ILE A 124 2.75 -5.89 -15.38
C ILE A 124 3.74 -5.41 -14.34
N LEU A 125 4.19 -6.31 -13.46
CA LEU A 125 5.18 -5.96 -12.45
C LEU A 125 6.53 -6.51 -12.88
N THR A 126 7.57 -5.70 -12.70
CA THR A 126 8.95 -6.01 -13.04
C THR A 126 9.77 -6.11 -11.76
N LEU A 127 10.55 -7.19 -11.67
CA LEU A 127 11.56 -7.42 -10.66
C LEU A 127 12.93 -7.34 -11.31
N LYS A 128 13.87 -6.66 -10.64
CA LYS A 128 15.26 -6.56 -11.10
C LYS A 128 16.22 -6.85 -9.95
N TRP A 129 17.15 -7.75 -10.17
CA TRP A 129 18.22 -8.05 -9.22
C TRP A 129 19.48 -8.50 -9.96
N ASN A 130 20.62 -7.93 -9.58
CA ASN A 130 21.88 -8.08 -10.31
C ASN A 130 21.65 -7.80 -11.81
N ASP A 131 22.08 -8.70 -12.69
CA ASP A 131 21.90 -8.62 -14.15
C ASP A 131 20.63 -9.35 -14.65
N LYS A 132 19.70 -9.71 -13.75
CA LYS A 132 18.46 -10.43 -14.09
C LYS A 132 17.24 -9.53 -13.93
N ALA A 133 16.32 -9.64 -14.88
CA ALA A 133 15.02 -8.99 -14.83
C ALA A 133 13.94 -9.98 -15.24
N CYS A 134 12.80 -9.94 -14.55
CA CYS A 134 11.65 -10.74 -14.92
C CYS A 134 10.33 -10.00 -14.69
N ASP A 135 9.35 -10.35 -15.50
CA ASP A 135 8.01 -9.77 -15.45
C ASP A 135 7.02 -10.79 -14.88
N ILE A 136 6.14 -10.33 -14.00
CA ILE A 136 5.00 -11.09 -13.47
C ILE A 136 3.69 -10.41 -13.87
N THR A 137 2.67 -11.23 -14.10
CA THR A 137 1.30 -10.77 -14.29
C THR A 137 0.49 -11.22 -13.07
N PRO A 138 0.18 -10.30 -12.13
CA PRO A 138 -0.65 -10.62 -10.98
C PRO A 138 -2.11 -10.86 -11.37
N PRO A 139 -2.88 -11.59 -10.54
CA PRO A 139 -4.32 -11.71 -10.73
C PRO A 139 -5.05 -10.37 -10.53
N ASN A 140 -6.17 -10.18 -11.21
CA ASN A 140 -7.03 -8.99 -11.09
C ASN A 140 -8.01 -9.09 -9.89
N HIS A 141 -7.56 -9.61 -8.75
CA HIS A 141 -8.34 -9.65 -7.52
C HIS A 141 -7.42 -9.72 -6.30
N SER A 142 -7.90 -9.21 -5.17
CA SER A 142 -7.19 -9.34 -3.88
C SER A 142 -7.34 -10.76 -3.32
N ASN A 143 -6.31 -11.26 -2.65
CA ASN A 143 -6.33 -12.56 -1.95
C ASN A 143 -5.72 -12.48 -0.54
N ALA A 144 -5.79 -11.29 0.08
CA ALA A 144 -5.27 -11.02 1.40
C ALA A 144 -5.85 -11.92 2.52
N ASP A 145 -7.00 -12.58 2.26
CA ASP A 145 -7.74 -13.38 3.24
C ASP A 145 -7.40 -14.89 3.27
N GLY A 146 -6.32 -15.35 2.64
CA GLY A 146 -5.66 -16.58 3.16
C GLY A 146 -5.20 -17.67 2.21
N GLN A 147 -4.87 -17.41 0.95
CA GLN A 147 -4.06 -18.36 0.16
C GLN A 147 -3.06 -17.63 -0.74
N ALA A 148 -1.76 -17.87 -0.52
CA ALA A 148 -0.72 -17.34 -1.38
C ALA A 148 -0.85 -17.92 -2.80
N VAL A 149 -0.91 -17.06 -3.80
CA VAL A 149 -0.93 -17.46 -5.22
C VAL A 149 0.48 -17.60 -5.77
N ILE A 150 0.68 -18.53 -6.70
CA ILE A 150 1.96 -18.64 -7.41
C ILE A 150 2.00 -17.58 -8.50
N LEU A 151 3.05 -16.75 -8.48
CA LEU A 151 3.31 -15.70 -9.47
C LEU A 151 4.48 -16.14 -10.36
N PRO A 152 4.22 -16.69 -11.55
CA PRO A 152 5.28 -17.14 -12.45
C PRO A 152 6.02 -15.93 -13.03
N CYS A 153 7.33 -15.89 -12.86
CA CYS A 153 8.20 -14.87 -13.44
C CYS A 153 8.71 -15.30 -14.80
N LYS A 154 8.42 -14.50 -15.82
CA LYS A 154 8.94 -14.68 -17.18
C LYS A 154 10.19 -13.82 -17.34
N SER A 155 11.32 -14.43 -17.70
CA SER A 155 12.55 -13.66 -17.90
C SER A 155 12.38 -12.68 -19.05
N GLN A 156 12.82 -11.44 -18.88
CA GLN A 156 12.99 -10.55 -20.03
C GLN A 156 14.20 -11.06 -20.84
N HIS A 157 14.02 -11.27 -22.14
CA HIS A 157 15.07 -11.67 -23.09
C HIS A 157 15.56 -10.45 -23.86
#